data_AF-A0A1F4WGF6-F1
#
_entry.id   AF-A0A1F4WGF6-F1
#
_cell.length_a   1.000
_cell.length_b   1.000
_cell.length_c   1.000
_cell.angle_alpha   90.00
_cell.angle_beta   90.00
_cell.angle_gamma   90.00
#
_symmetry.space_group_name_H-M   'P 1'
#
loop_
_entity.id
_entity.type
_entity.pdbx_description
1 polymer ?
#
loop_
_entity_poly.entity_id
_entity_poly.type
_entity_poly.pdbx_seq_one_letter_code
_entity_poly.pdbx_strand_id
1 'polypeptide(L)'
;MNNILLKTRCTKGSLVIYEDKVAIELSMLGSHKTNSMPYSRITGVEVNTKMAKLPFISKGAATVKIYGQGNQILEANFVTVDDAIKAEELINARLK
;
A
#
# COMPACT_ATOMS: atom_id res chain seq x y z
N MET A 1 5.54 -16.89 10.64
CA MET A 1 5.47 -16.61 9.20
C MET A 1 4.60 -15.39 9.02
N ASN A 2 5.07 -14.32 8.39
CA ASN A 2 4.23 -13.14 8.15
C ASN A 2 3.35 -13.43 6.94
N ASN A 3 2.07 -13.73 7.16
CA ASN A 3 1.11 -13.98 6.09
C ASN A 3 0.88 -12.69 5.29
N ILE A 4 1.15 -12.76 3.99
CA ILE A 4 0.91 -11.68 3.04
C ILE A 4 -0.52 -11.80 2.53
N LEU A 5 -1.30 -10.72 2.68
CA LEU A 5 -2.68 -10.63 2.21
C LEU A 5 -2.77 -10.00 0.82
N LEU A 6 -1.88 -9.05 0.55
CA LEU A 6 -1.75 -8.39 -0.73
C LEU A 6 -0.30 -7.97 -0.93
N LYS A 7 0.23 -8.21 -2.12
CA LYS A 7 1.51 -7.66 -2.59
C LYS A 7 1.31 -7.10 -3.97
N THR A 8 1.52 -5.79 -4.11
CA THR A 8 1.36 -5.09 -5.39
C THR A 8 2.54 -4.17 -5.65
N ARG A 9 2.85 -3.96 -6.93
CA ARG A 9 3.97 -3.11 -7.35
C ARG A 9 3.60 -1.64 -7.16
N CYS A 10 4.56 -0.85 -6.73
CA CYS A 10 4.49 0.61 -6.64
C CYS A 10 5.82 1.22 -7.11
N THR A 11 5.91 2.55 -7.24
CA THR A 11 7.15 3.20 -7.72
C THR A 11 8.39 2.91 -6.89
N LYS A 12 8.22 2.70 -5.58
CA LYS A 12 9.31 2.46 -4.62
C LYS A 12 9.59 0.96 -4.40
N GLY A 13 8.96 0.06 -5.15
CA GLY A 13 9.11 -1.39 -4.97
C GLY A 13 7.75 -2.08 -4.86
N SER A 14 7.43 -2.67 -3.71
CA SER A 14 6.14 -3.32 -3.47
C SER A 14 5.45 -2.77 -2.24
N LEU A 15 4.17 -2.41 -2.38
CA LEU A 15 3.27 -2.26 -1.25
C LEU A 15 2.83 -3.66 -0.82
N VAL A 16 3.04 -3.98 0.46
CA VAL A 16 2.72 -5.28 1.04
C VAL A 16 1.82 -5.08 2.25
N ILE A 17 0.65 -5.70 2.20
CA ILE A 17 -0.29 -5.75 3.31
C ILE A 17 -0.11 -7.11 3.99
N TYR A 18 0.38 -7.10 5.22
CA TYR A 18 0.45 -8.27 6.08
C TYR A 18 -0.76 -8.29 7.02
N GLU A 19 -0.93 -9.41 7.73
CA GLU A 19 -1.91 -9.52 8.81
C GLU A 19 -1.66 -8.54 9.97
N ASP A 20 -0.40 -8.26 10.28
CA ASP A 20 0.03 -7.48 11.47
C ASP A 20 0.49 -6.04 11.14
N LYS A 21 0.84 -5.76 9.88
CA LYS A 21 1.38 -4.47 9.45
C LYS A 21 1.19 -4.19 7.97
N VAL A 22 1.48 -2.95 7.59
CA VAL A 22 1.62 -2.51 6.21
C VAL A 22 3.08 -2.17 5.95
N ALA A 23 3.62 -2.50 4.78
CA ALA A 23 4.99 -2.15 4.42
C ALA A 23 5.17 -1.74 2.96
N ILE A 24 6.21 -0.94 2.72
CA ILE A 24 6.80 -0.72 1.41
C ILE A 24 8.16 -1.43 1.41
N GLU A 25 8.26 -2.51 0.65
CA GLU A 25 9.50 -3.25 0.41
C GLU A 25 10.21 -2.65 -0.80
N LEU A 26 11.37 -2.01 -0.59
CA LEU A 26 12.23 -1.55 -1.66
C LEU A 26 13.02 -2.72 -2.23
N SER A 27 12.93 -2.91 -3.54
CA SER A 27 13.82 -3.79 -4.29
C SER A 27 14.86 -2.93 -5.00
N MET A 28 15.96 -2.61 -4.29
CA MET A 28 17.15 -2.02 -4.91
C MET A 28 18.29 -3.06 -4.86
N LEU A 29 19.06 -3.14 -5.94
CA LEU A 29 20.23 -4.03 -6.08
C LEU A 29 21.09 -4.00 -4.81
N GLY A 30 21.11 -5.11 -4.08
CA GLY A 30 21.98 -5.32 -2.91
C GLY A 30 21.48 -4.80 -1.56
N SER A 31 20.27 -4.22 -1.44
CA SER A 31 19.74 -3.77 -0.15
C SER A 31 18.22 -3.89 -0.06
N HIS A 32 17.74 -4.73 0.85
CA HIS A 32 16.33 -4.78 1.25
C HIS A 32 16.07 -3.72 2.31
N LYS A 33 15.55 -2.55 1.89
CA LYS A 33 15.00 -1.57 2.83
C LYS A 33 13.49 -1.77 2.90
N THR A 34 12.99 -2.01 4.10
CA THR A 34 11.55 -2.13 4.37
C THR A 34 11.13 -0.97 5.25
N ASN A 35 10.20 -0.15 4.74
CA ASN A 35 9.52 0.84 5.57
C ASN A 35 8.14 0.28 5.94
N SER A 36 7.91 -0.01 7.21
CA SER A 36 6.68 -0.67 7.67
C SER A 36 6.03 0.02 8.85
N MET A 37 4.71 -0.08 8.92
CA MET A 37 3.89 0.48 9.98
C MET A 37 2.93 -0.60 10.51
N PRO A 38 2.99 -0.97 11.80
CA PRO A 38 2.02 -1.88 12.40
C PRO A 38 0.65 -1.22 12.50
N TYR A 39 -0.43 -2.02 12.44
CA TYR A 39 -1.80 -1.48 12.49
C TYR A 39 -2.08 -0.64 13.74
N SER A 40 -1.45 -0.96 14.87
CA SER A 40 -1.56 -0.19 16.12
C SER A 40 -1.09 1.26 16.02
N ARG A 41 -0.35 1.62 14.96
CA ARG A 41 0.10 2.99 14.68
C ARG A 41 -0.61 3.63 13.50
N ILE A 42 -1.36 2.87 12.70
CA ILE A 42 -2.09 3.39 11.55
C ILE A 42 -3.34 4.10 12.04
N THR A 43 -3.56 5.33 11.59
CA THR A 43 -4.72 6.16 11.91
C THR A 43 -5.71 6.26 10.75
N GLY A 44 -5.28 5.95 9.54
CA GLY A 44 -6.16 5.95 8.38
C GLY A 44 -5.44 5.55 7.09
N VAL A 45 -6.22 5.35 6.05
CA VAL A 45 -5.76 5.08 4.68
C VAL A 45 -6.61 5.91 3.71
N GLU A 46 -5.97 6.38 2.64
CA GLU A 46 -6.62 7.16 1.58
C GLU A 46 -6.12 6.69 0.22
N VAL A 47 -7.06 6.44 -0.70
CA VAL A 47 -6.77 6.10 -2.09
C VAL A 47 -7.08 7.29 -3.01
N ASN A 48 -6.06 7.77 -3.70
CA ASN A 48 -6.17 8.83 -4.69
C ASN A 48 -5.96 8.27 -6.10
N THR A 49 -7.02 8.20 -6.91
CA THR A 49 -6.91 7.77 -8.31
C THR A 49 -6.21 8.85 -9.15
N LYS A 50 -5.03 8.55 -9.69
CA LYS A 50 -4.26 9.46 -10.56
C LYS A 50 -4.59 9.26 -12.05
N MET A 51 -4.92 8.04 -12.43
CA MET A 51 -5.32 7.69 -13.79
C MET A 51 -6.51 6.75 -13.69
N ALA A 52 -7.64 7.17 -14.26
CA ALA A 52 -8.84 6.35 -14.30
C ALA A 52 -8.57 5.06 -15.07
N LYS A 53 -9.20 3.97 -14.62
CA LYS A 53 -9.19 2.70 -15.33
C LYS A 53 -9.94 2.86 -16.64
N LEU A 54 -9.32 2.46 -17.74
CA LEU A 54 -9.97 2.38 -19.05
C LEU A 54 -10.16 0.91 -19.38
N PRO A 55 -11.42 0.44 -19.55
CA PRO A 55 -11.67 -0.94 -19.94
C PRO A 55 -10.80 -1.32 -21.16
N PHE A 56 -10.12 -2.47 -21.06
CA PHE A 56 -9.26 -3.05 -22.12
C PHE A 56 -7.97 -2.30 -22.48
N ILE A 57 -7.74 -1.07 -21.99
CA ILE A 57 -6.60 -0.23 -22.38
C ILE A 57 -5.62 -0.02 -21.22
N SER A 58 -6.12 0.17 -20.00
CA SER A 58 -5.29 0.47 -18.84
C SER A 58 -5.92 -0.02 -17.54
N LYS A 59 -5.10 -0.57 -16.66
CA LYS A 59 -5.49 -0.91 -15.27
C LYS A 59 -5.67 0.33 -14.37
N GLY A 60 -5.44 1.53 -14.92
CA GLY A 60 -5.39 2.77 -14.17
C GLY A 60 -4.21 2.80 -13.20
N ALA A 61 -4.08 3.92 -12.49
CA ALA A 61 -3.08 4.10 -11.46
C ALA A 61 -3.66 4.93 -10.31
N ALA A 62 -3.32 4.54 -9.09
CA ALA A 62 -3.69 5.22 -7.87
C ALA A 62 -2.47 5.39 -6.95
N THR A 63 -2.62 6.29 -5.99
CA THR A 63 -1.73 6.45 -4.86
C THR A 63 -2.46 5.99 -3.60
N VAL A 64 -1.84 5.08 -2.85
CA VAL A 64 -2.29 4.68 -1.52
C VAL A 64 -1.44 5.42 -0.50
N LYS A 65 -2.07 6.24 0.33
CA LYS A 65 -1.46 6.90 1.49
C LYS A 65 -1.96 6.23 2.76
N ILE A 66 -1.03 5.76 3.58
CA ILE A 66 -1.33 5.22 4.92
C ILE A 66 -0.80 6.23 5.93
N TYR A 67 -1.71 6.78 6.72
CA TYR A 67 -1.42 7.74 7.78
C TYR A 67 -1.20 7.00 9.09
N GLY A 68 -0.19 7.42 9.84
CA GLY A 68 0.09 6.91 11.18
C GLY A 68 0.29 8.00 12.21
N GLN A 69 0.41 7.59 13.46
CA GLN A 69 0.68 8.47 14.59
C GLN A 69 1.97 9.29 14.38
N GLY A 70 1.98 10.52 14.91
CA GLY A 70 3.15 11.40 14.85
C GLY A 70 3.49 11.87 13.43
N ASN A 71 2.48 12.14 12.60
CA ASN A 71 2.63 12.60 11.21
C ASN A 71 3.41 11.62 10.30
N GLN A 72 3.49 10.34 10.67
CA GLN A 72 4.10 9.33 9.81
C GLN A 72 3.20 9.02 8.63
N ILE A 73 3.78 8.90 7.43
CA ILE A 73 3.05 8.58 6.20
C ILE A 73 3.82 7.52 5.42
N LEU A 74 3.15 6.41 5.07
CA LEU A 74 3.61 5.49 4.03
C LEU A 74 2.88 5.83 2.74
N GLU A 75 3.61 6.14 1.68
CA GLU A 75 3.03 6.50 0.39
C GLU A 75 3.50 5.54 -0.71
N ALA A 76 2.54 4.81 -1.29
CA ALA A 76 2.73 3.93 -2.43
C ALA A 76 2.07 4.56 -3.67
N ASN A 77 2.89 5.03 -4.61
CA ASN A 77 2.42 5.60 -5.88
C ASN A 77 2.39 4.55 -7.00
N PHE A 78 1.53 4.80 -7.99
CA PHE A 78 1.35 3.95 -9.18
C PHE A 78 1.00 2.50 -8.83
N VAL A 79 0.15 2.34 -7.82
CA VAL A 79 -0.53 1.07 -7.55
C VAL A 79 -1.68 0.94 -8.56
N THR A 80 -2.00 -0.27 -9.03
CA THR A 80 -3.18 -0.42 -9.90
C THR A 80 -4.45 -0.02 -9.14
N VAL A 81 -5.48 0.48 -9.83
CA VAL A 81 -6.69 0.96 -9.14
C VAL A 81 -7.35 -0.15 -8.33
N ASP A 82 -7.45 -1.36 -8.92
CA ASP A 82 -8.06 -2.52 -8.25
C ASP A 82 -7.26 -2.93 -6.99
N ASP A 83 -5.92 -2.95 -7.08
CA ASP A 83 -5.08 -3.28 -5.92
C ASP A 83 -5.12 -2.18 -4.85
N ALA A 84 -5.25 -0.91 -5.25
CA ALA A 84 -5.33 0.21 -4.32
C ALA A 84 -6.63 0.16 -3.50
N ILE A 85 -7.77 -0.10 -4.17
CA ILE A 85 -9.05 -0.34 -3.50
C ILE A 85 -8.94 -1.55 -2.57
N LYS A 86 -8.30 -2.64 -3.04
CA LYS A 86 -8.14 -3.83 -2.21
C LYS A 86 -7.26 -3.59 -0.98
N ALA A 87 -6.19 -2.80 -1.13
CA ALA A 87 -5.33 -2.41 -0.02
C ALA A 87 -6.11 -1.61 1.04
N GLU A 88 -6.92 -0.66 0.61
CA GLU A 88 -7.79 0.14 1.49
C GLU A 88 -8.78 -0.73 2.27
N GLU A 89 -9.48 -1.64 1.59
CA GLU A 89 -10.39 -2.60 2.24
C GLU A 89 -9.68 -3.44 3.32
N LEU A 90 -8.51 -4.01 2.98
CA LEU A 90 -7.77 -4.87 3.88
C LEU A 90 -7.21 -4.11 5.09
N ILE A 91 -6.81 -2.86 4.90
CA ILE A 91 -6.31 -2.00 5.98
C ILE A 91 -7.47 -1.61 6.89
N ASN A 92 -8.55 -1.06 6.33
CA ASN A 92 -9.71 -0.62 7.11
C ASN A 92 -10.36 -1.76 7.92
N ALA A 93 -10.38 -2.98 7.39
CA ALA A 93 -10.86 -4.16 8.12
C ALA A 93 -10.08 -4.44 9.43
N ARG A 94 -8.87 -3.86 9.58
CA ARG A 94 -7.94 -4.09 10.70
C ARG A 94 -7.73 -2.89 11.62
N LEU A 95 -8.28 -1.72 11.31
CA LEU A 95 -8.17 -0.51 12.14
C LEU A 95 -9.21 -0.44 13.27
N LYS A 96 -9.74 -1.58 13.71
CA LYS A 96 -10.78 -1.65 14.75
C LYS A 96 -10.28 -1.24 16.12
#